data_AF-A0A2I7SE39-F1
#
_entry.id   AF-A0A2I7SE39-F1
#
_cell.length_a   1.000
_cell.length_b   1.000
_cell.length_c   1.000
_cell.angle_alpha   90.00
_cell.angle_beta   90.00
_cell.angle_gamma   90.00
#
_symmetry.space_group_name_H-M   'P 1'
#
loop_
_entity.id
_entity.type
_entity.pdbx_description
1 polymer ?
#
loop_
_entity_poly.entity_id
_entity_poly.type
_entity_poly.pdbx_seq_one_letter_code
_entity_poly.pdbx_strand_id
1 'polypeptide(L)'
;MDQWKILLGNGVHTDELVRFKHKDFFYVANDEKANWVVYKTPNSGVTSRTSSNTRTELGQKAHWTPETGGKLTGTLKVMHVSTSGDARVAASFSTVVGQIHSDEGHENEPIKIFYKKFPGHTKGSVFWNYEINTKGDNSKRWDYSTAVWGYDMSIVGETPTTFPEEPKDGIALGETFTYEINVYQGIMYLTFTSEGHETVKFTKDLTKSDFATKADIPEQIWTLYASIGRDGVERETAYSNEIQYFKQGAYNQSNGKNPEDNMVWSTGSDHYNGDIAKQYQNGAYTEVWFKETTVGPGTPPDKE
;
A
#
# COMPACT_ATOMS: atom_id res chain seq x y z
N MET A 1 13.83 11.66 10.49
CA MET A 1 14.38 10.88 9.34
C MET A 1 15.33 9.79 9.84
N ASP A 2 16.15 10.10 10.83
CA ASP A 2 16.76 9.18 11.81
C ASP A 2 15.86 8.06 12.36
N GLN A 3 14.55 8.29 12.51
CA GLN A 3 13.56 7.30 12.97
C GLN A 3 13.28 6.17 11.98
N TRP A 4 13.84 6.23 10.77
CA TRP A 4 13.53 5.33 9.67
C TRP A 4 14.79 4.60 9.17
N LYS A 5 14.58 3.38 8.66
CA LYS A 5 15.45 2.66 7.73
C LYS A 5 14.81 2.65 6.35
N ILE A 6 15.55 2.35 5.28
CA ILE A 6 14.99 2.27 3.92
C ILE A 6 15.49 1.03 3.20
N LEU A 7 14.61 0.47 2.35
CA LEU A 7 14.99 -0.44 1.26
C LEU A 7 14.69 0.27 -0.07
N LEU A 8 15.68 0.33 -0.96
CA LEU A 8 15.54 0.88 -2.31
C LEU A 8 15.23 -0.22 -3.33
N GLY A 9 14.68 0.16 -4.48
CA GLY A 9 14.29 -0.79 -5.53
C GLY A 9 15.46 -1.54 -6.18
N ASN A 10 16.70 -1.10 -5.99
CA ASN A 10 17.91 -1.84 -6.38
C ASN A 10 18.48 -2.74 -5.27
N GLY A 11 17.80 -2.85 -4.13
CA GLY A 11 18.20 -3.69 -3.00
C GLY A 11 19.14 -3.01 -2.01
N VAL A 12 19.53 -1.75 -2.25
CA VAL A 12 20.31 -0.99 -1.26
C VAL A 12 19.46 -0.80 -0.02
N HIS A 13 20.03 -1.18 1.12
CA HIS A 13 19.45 -1.00 2.44
C HIS A 13 20.33 -0.05 3.26
N THR A 14 19.72 0.87 4.00
CA THR A 14 20.45 1.70 4.97
C THR A 14 19.56 2.07 6.17
N ASP A 15 20.18 2.10 7.34
CA ASP A 15 19.58 2.59 8.58
C ASP A 15 20.01 4.04 8.87
N GLU A 16 20.88 4.64 8.05
CA GLU A 16 21.40 5.98 8.23
C GLU A 16 20.86 6.92 7.13
N LEU A 17 19.71 7.54 7.41
CA LEU A 17 19.00 8.36 6.42
C LEU A 17 19.31 9.87 6.49
N VAL A 18 20.00 10.32 7.54
CA VAL A 18 20.37 11.74 7.66
C VAL A 18 21.38 12.08 6.58
N ARG A 19 21.00 12.98 5.66
CA ARG A 19 21.78 13.35 4.44
C ARG A 19 21.94 12.23 3.41
N PHE A 20 21.24 11.11 3.57
CA PHE A 20 21.20 10.07 2.57
C PHE A 20 20.34 10.49 1.37
N LYS A 21 20.80 10.14 0.17
CA LYS A 21 20.03 10.25 -1.07
C LYS A 21 20.56 9.23 -2.08
N HIS A 22 19.69 8.81 -2.97
CA HIS A 22 20.00 8.01 -4.13
C HIS A 22 19.29 8.57 -5.35
N LYS A 23 20.05 9.00 -6.36
CA LYS A 23 19.56 9.77 -7.51
C LYS A 23 18.36 9.17 -8.25
N ASP A 24 18.27 7.85 -8.30
CA ASP A 24 17.24 7.14 -9.09
C ASP A 24 16.07 6.61 -8.24
N PHE A 25 16.19 6.60 -6.91
CA PHE A 25 15.23 5.91 -6.03
C PHE A 25 14.71 6.80 -4.91
N PHE A 26 15.57 7.57 -4.25
CA PHE A 26 15.24 8.32 -3.04
C PHE A 26 15.95 9.67 -3.01
N TYR A 27 15.27 10.74 -3.39
CA TYR A 27 15.88 12.06 -3.56
C TYR A 27 14.89 13.19 -3.28
N VAL A 28 15.35 14.43 -3.39
CA VAL A 28 14.48 15.61 -3.28
C VAL A 28 14.25 16.19 -4.67
N ALA A 29 12.99 16.46 -5.00
CA ALA A 29 12.58 17.22 -6.18
C ALA A 29 11.89 18.53 -5.75
N ASN A 30 11.88 19.52 -6.63
CA ASN A 30 11.19 20.78 -6.43
C ASN A 30 10.22 21.02 -7.59
N ASP A 31 8.96 21.32 -7.29
CA ASP A 31 7.92 21.61 -8.29
C ASP A 31 7.52 23.09 -8.34
N GLU A 32 8.46 23.99 -8.04
CA GLU A 32 8.30 25.45 -7.91
C GLU A 32 7.46 25.88 -6.70
N LYS A 33 6.62 25.01 -6.13
CA LYS A 33 5.77 25.28 -4.97
C LYS A 33 6.36 24.76 -3.67
N ALA A 34 6.99 23.59 -3.70
CA ALA A 34 7.59 22.97 -2.52
C ALA A 34 8.74 22.02 -2.90
N ASN A 35 9.53 21.66 -1.88
CA ASN A 35 10.41 20.52 -1.96
C ASN A 35 9.65 19.24 -1.58
N TRP A 36 9.91 18.16 -2.30
CA TRP A 36 9.26 16.87 -2.14
C TRP A 36 10.31 15.78 -1.99
N VAL A 37 10.10 14.85 -1.07
CA VAL A 37 10.86 13.61 -0.98
C VAL A 37 10.26 12.62 -1.98
N VAL A 38 11.07 12.21 -2.95
CA VAL A 38 10.68 11.30 -4.03
C VAL A 38 11.06 9.87 -3.65
N TYR A 39 10.09 8.96 -3.78
CA TYR A 39 10.27 7.52 -3.74
C TYR A 39 9.93 6.97 -5.13
N LYS A 40 10.94 6.41 -5.80
CA LYS A 40 10.78 5.82 -7.14
C LYS A 40 11.24 4.38 -7.10
N THR A 41 10.51 3.47 -7.75
CA THR A 41 10.90 2.06 -7.81
C THR A 41 10.36 1.39 -9.08
N PRO A 42 11.12 0.49 -9.73
CA PRO A 42 10.66 -0.23 -10.92
C PRO A 42 9.59 -1.28 -10.57
N ASN A 43 8.98 -1.89 -11.58
CA ASN A 43 8.14 -3.08 -11.42
C ASN A 43 8.95 -4.26 -10.88
N SER A 44 10.14 -4.49 -11.45
CA SER A 44 11.07 -5.53 -11.06
C SER A 44 12.45 -4.94 -10.78
N GLY A 45 12.83 -4.99 -9.51
CA GLY A 45 14.20 -4.75 -9.07
C GLY A 45 14.61 -5.84 -8.09
N VAL A 46 15.33 -5.46 -7.03
CA VAL A 46 15.65 -6.38 -5.94
C VAL A 46 14.60 -6.24 -4.84
N THR A 47 13.97 -7.34 -4.45
CA THR A 47 12.88 -7.35 -3.47
C THR A 47 13.37 -7.71 -2.07
N SER A 48 12.52 -7.47 -1.06
CA SER A 48 12.77 -7.99 0.29
C SER A 48 12.58 -9.50 0.33
N ARG A 49 13.13 -10.17 1.35
CA ARG A 49 12.88 -11.60 1.61
C ARG A 49 11.39 -11.92 1.77
N THR A 50 10.61 -10.94 2.24
CA THR A 50 9.19 -11.07 2.61
C THR A 50 8.23 -10.78 1.47
N SER A 51 8.72 -10.41 0.27
CA SER A 51 7.84 -9.99 -0.82
C SER A 51 8.41 -10.28 -2.20
N SER A 52 7.52 -10.50 -3.16
CA SER A 52 7.84 -10.55 -4.59
C SER A 52 7.71 -9.20 -5.31
N ASN A 53 7.42 -8.13 -4.57
CA ASN A 53 7.19 -6.79 -5.10
C ASN A 53 8.34 -5.84 -4.72
N THR A 54 8.71 -4.97 -5.67
CA THR A 54 9.82 -4.03 -5.50
C THR A 54 9.37 -2.79 -4.73
N ARG A 55 10.25 -2.21 -3.90
CA ARG A 55 9.94 -1.01 -3.12
C ARG A 55 11.11 -0.05 -3.03
N THR A 56 10.80 1.23 -2.99
CA THR A 56 11.64 2.24 -2.35
C THR A 56 10.84 2.80 -1.19
N GLU A 57 11.10 2.30 0.02
CA GLU A 57 10.17 2.46 1.13
C GLU A 57 10.88 2.48 2.48
N LEU A 58 10.44 3.41 3.33
CA LEU A 58 10.87 3.52 4.71
C LEU A 58 10.21 2.44 5.58
N GLY A 59 10.95 1.93 6.57
CA GLY A 59 10.43 1.17 7.69
C GLY A 59 10.80 1.85 9.00
N GLN A 60 9.83 2.04 9.90
CA GLN A 60 10.05 2.69 11.19
C GLN A 60 10.98 1.80 12.02
N LYS A 61 11.98 2.39 12.68
CA LYS A 61 12.91 1.64 13.54
C LYS A 61 12.29 1.23 14.87
N ALA A 62 11.48 2.12 15.44
CA ALA A 62 10.76 1.84 16.69
C ALA A 62 9.53 1.00 16.37
N HIS A 63 9.42 -0.17 17.01
CA HIS A 63 8.27 -1.06 16.88
C HIS A 63 7.36 -0.90 18.09
N TRP A 64 6.09 -1.27 17.94
CA TRP A 64 5.02 -1.07 18.92
C TRP A 64 3.93 -2.12 18.73
N THR A 65 3.10 -2.37 19.75
CA THR A 65 1.90 -3.21 19.60
C THR A 65 0.66 -2.31 19.44
N PRO A 66 -0.46 -2.81 18.87
CA PRO A 66 -1.67 -2.00 18.73
C PRO A 66 -2.13 -1.31 20.02
N GLU A 67 -1.98 -1.98 21.18
CA GLU A 67 -2.35 -1.45 22.49
C GLU A 67 -1.53 -0.22 22.89
N THR A 68 -0.22 -0.22 22.62
CA THR A 68 0.66 0.94 22.84
C THR A 68 0.43 2.03 21.80
N GLY A 69 0.11 1.62 20.56
CA GLY A 69 -0.29 2.50 19.49
C GLY A 69 0.84 3.32 18.86
N GLY A 70 0.48 4.02 17.80
CA GLY A 70 1.37 4.82 16.99
C GLY A 70 0.56 5.68 16.03
N LYS A 71 1.14 6.79 15.59
CA LYS A 71 0.56 7.66 14.56
C LYS A 71 1.54 7.87 13.42
N LEU A 72 1.06 7.70 12.19
CA LEU A 72 1.74 8.06 10.95
C LEU A 72 0.87 9.03 10.15
N THR A 73 1.44 10.17 9.75
CA THR A 73 0.82 11.06 8.77
C THR A 73 1.68 11.16 7.51
N GLY A 74 1.03 11.30 6.37
CA GLY A 74 1.70 11.52 5.09
C GLY A 74 0.85 12.40 4.17
N THR A 75 1.41 13.56 3.78
CA THR A 75 0.87 14.40 2.70
C THR A 75 1.70 14.16 1.45
N LEU A 76 1.05 13.63 0.41
CA LEU A 76 1.73 13.14 -0.77
C LEU A 76 0.94 13.39 -2.05
N LYS A 77 1.61 13.13 -3.18
CA LYS A 77 1.00 12.97 -4.49
C LYS A 77 1.66 11.79 -5.21
N VAL A 78 0.87 11.00 -5.93
CA VAL A 78 1.41 9.95 -6.79
C VAL A 78 1.71 10.55 -8.15
N MET A 79 2.94 10.42 -8.62
CA MET A 79 3.39 10.99 -9.89
C MET A 79 3.34 9.97 -11.03
N HIS A 80 3.48 8.70 -10.71
CA HIS A 80 3.46 7.63 -11.69
C HIS A 80 3.06 6.29 -11.05
N VAL A 81 2.36 5.46 -11.82
CA VAL A 81 2.15 4.01 -11.56
C VAL A 81 2.46 3.26 -12.84
N SER A 82 2.70 1.94 -12.77
CA SER A 82 2.99 1.14 -13.96
C SER A 82 1.96 1.37 -15.06
N THR A 83 2.42 1.57 -16.29
CA THR A 83 1.56 1.73 -17.47
C THR A 83 1.26 0.41 -18.19
N SER A 84 1.85 -0.69 -17.71
CA SER A 84 1.66 -2.06 -18.21
C SER A 84 1.17 -2.97 -17.09
N GLY A 85 0.50 -4.07 -17.46
CA GLY A 85 -0.09 -5.05 -16.54
C GLY A 85 -1.40 -5.61 -17.09
N ASP A 86 -1.79 -6.80 -16.65
CA ASP A 86 -3.08 -7.42 -16.93
C ASP A 86 -4.16 -6.70 -16.11
N ALA A 87 -5.09 -6.03 -16.79
CA ALA A 87 -6.12 -5.23 -16.14
C ALA A 87 -7.13 -6.05 -15.31
N ARG A 88 -7.22 -7.36 -15.53
CA ARG A 88 -8.05 -8.26 -14.73
C ARG A 88 -7.43 -8.53 -13.35
N VAL A 89 -6.14 -8.23 -13.16
CA VAL A 89 -5.44 -8.47 -11.91
C VAL A 89 -5.64 -7.30 -10.95
N ALA A 90 -6.08 -7.60 -9.73
CA ALA A 90 -6.49 -6.61 -8.74
C ALA A 90 -5.39 -5.59 -8.41
N ALA A 91 -4.15 -6.06 -8.26
CA ALA A 91 -2.97 -5.24 -7.91
C ALA A 91 -2.39 -4.42 -9.06
N SER A 92 -2.78 -4.67 -10.32
CA SER A 92 -2.22 -3.97 -11.48
C SER A 92 -2.39 -2.46 -11.36
N PHE A 93 -1.37 -1.73 -11.82
CA PHE A 93 -1.36 -0.26 -11.91
C PHE A 93 -1.52 0.43 -10.55
N SER A 94 -1.06 -0.22 -9.47
CA SER A 94 -1.17 0.31 -8.12
C SER A 94 0.16 0.40 -7.39
N THR A 95 0.21 1.28 -6.41
CA THR A 95 1.33 1.45 -5.49
C THR A 95 0.78 1.62 -4.08
N VAL A 96 1.41 0.95 -3.12
CA VAL A 96 1.18 1.20 -1.70
C VAL A 96 2.03 2.39 -1.27
N VAL A 97 1.43 3.28 -0.48
CA VAL A 97 2.03 4.56 -0.04
C VAL A 97 2.22 4.68 1.48
N GLY A 98 1.54 3.83 2.25
CA GLY A 98 1.64 3.78 3.71
C GLY A 98 1.15 2.44 4.25
N GLN A 99 1.78 1.92 5.29
CA GLN A 99 1.45 0.61 5.87
C GLN A 99 1.65 0.58 7.38
N ILE A 100 0.96 -0.35 8.03
CA ILE A 100 1.43 -1.02 9.25
C ILE A 100 1.84 -2.42 8.82
N HIS A 101 3.01 -2.90 9.23
CA HIS A 101 3.50 -4.24 8.92
C HIS A 101 3.93 -4.94 10.20
N SER A 102 3.59 -6.22 10.33
CA SER A 102 3.97 -7.03 11.48
C SER A 102 5.42 -7.47 11.38
N ASP A 103 6.16 -7.38 12.49
CA ASP A 103 7.56 -7.81 12.56
C ASP A 103 7.72 -9.28 12.94
N GLU A 104 6.63 -9.94 13.30
CA GLU A 104 6.63 -11.31 13.81
C GLU A 104 5.43 -12.13 13.30
N GLY A 105 5.36 -13.38 13.73
CA GLY A 105 4.26 -14.27 13.40
C GLY A 105 4.13 -14.49 11.89
N HIS A 106 3.03 -14.03 11.33
CA HIS A 106 2.71 -14.17 9.91
C HIS A 106 3.30 -13.06 9.03
N GLU A 107 3.84 -12.00 9.63
CA GLU A 107 4.38 -10.84 8.92
C GLU A 107 3.33 -10.18 8.00
N ASN A 108 2.05 -10.25 8.37
CA ASN A 108 0.92 -9.67 7.63
C ASN A 108 0.78 -8.17 7.94
N GLU A 109 -0.04 -7.47 7.14
CA GLU A 109 -0.24 -6.03 7.28
C GLU A 109 -1.65 -5.64 7.77
N PRO A 110 -1.79 -5.08 9.00
CA PRO A 110 -3.04 -4.51 9.49
C PRO A 110 -3.62 -3.42 8.58
N ILE A 111 -2.76 -2.70 7.86
CA ILE A 111 -3.20 -1.77 6.81
C ILE A 111 -2.17 -1.63 5.71
N LYS A 112 -2.66 -1.56 4.48
CA LYS A 112 -1.93 -1.06 3.31
C LYS A 112 -2.77 0.00 2.60
N ILE A 113 -2.27 1.22 2.46
CA ILE A 113 -2.94 2.32 1.72
C ILE A 113 -2.43 2.31 0.28
N PHE A 114 -3.34 2.21 -0.68
CA PHE A 114 -3.03 2.13 -2.10
C PHE A 114 -3.48 3.38 -2.85
N TYR A 115 -2.76 3.66 -3.93
CA TYR A 115 -3.26 4.40 -5.07
C TYR A 115 -3.24 3.48 -6.29
N LYS A 116 -4.33 3.42 -7.06
CA LYS A 116 -4.44 2.64 -8.31
C LYS A 116 -5.00 3.51 -9.41
N LYS A 117 -4.41 3.46 -10.60
CA LYS A 117 -4.92 4.22 -11.74
C LYS A 117 -4.73 3.44 -13.03
N PHE A 118 -5.83 3.14 -13.72
CA PHE A 118 -5.78 2.48 -15.01
C PHE A 118 -5.10 3.35 -16.09
N PRO A 119 -4.45 2.74 -17.09
CA PRO A 119 -3.91 3.46 -18.23
C PRO A 119 -5.00 4.28 -18.96
N GLY A 120 -4.65 5.47 -19.46
CA GLY A 120 -5.57 6.36 -20.17
C GLY A 120 -6.52 7.17 -19.30
N HIS A 121 -6.79 6.75 -18.05
CA HIS A 121 -7.57 7.56 -17.10
C HIS A 121 -6.82 8.86 -16.76
N THR A 122 -7.54 9.91 -16.40
CA THR A 122 -7.06 11.09 -15.67
C THR A 122 -7.06 10.84 -14.16
N LYS A 123 -8.08 10.15 -13.63
CA LYS A 123 -8.27 9.90 -12.20
C LYS A 123 -8.01 8.44 -11.80
N GLY A 124 -7.32 8.28 -10.68
CA GLY A 124 -7.14 7.00 -9.99
C GLY A 124 -8.00 6.91 -8.74
N SER A 125 -7.92 5.78 -8.05
CA SER A 125 -8.59 5.53 -6.79
C SER A 125 -7.59 5.51 -5.64
N VAL A 126 -8.03 5.95 -4.48
CA VAL A 126 -7.36 5.70 -3.19
C VAL A 126 -8.22 4.73 -2.41
N PHE A 127 -7.59 3.68 -1.87
CA PHE A 127 -8.25 2.68 -1.04
C PHE A 127 -7.26 2.12 -0.03
N TRP A 128 -7.75 1.36 0.94
CA TRP A 128 -6.89 0.67 1.89
C TRP A 128 -7.33 -0.78 2.06
N ASN A 129 -6.36 -1.64 2.33
CA ASN A 129 -6.61 -3.04 2.61
C ASN A 129 -6.32 -3.37 4.07
N TYR A 130 -7.14 -4.24 4.64
CA TYR A 130 -6.89 -4.98 5.88
C TYR A 130 -6.55 -6.43 5.54
N GLU A 131 -5.36 -6.92 5.89
CA GLU A 131 -5.03 -8.34 5.78
C GLU A 131 -5.30 -9.04 7.10
N ILE A 132 -6.01 -10.18 7.06
CA ILE A 132 -6.32 -10.92 8.29
C ILE A 132 -5.07 -11.50 8.96
N ASN A 133 -4.98 -11.42 10.28
CA ASN A 133 -4.03 -12.23 11.05
C ASN A 133 -4.52 -13.67 11.15
N THR A 134 -4.24 -14.44 10.09
CA THR A 134 -4.85 -15.75 9.84
C THR A 134 -4.68 -16.71 11.02
N LYS A 135 -5.78 -17.39 11.40
CA LYS A 135 -5.73 -18.49 12.35
C LYS A 135 -5.17 -19.74 11.67
N GLY A 136 -4.04 -20.23 12.17
CA GLY A 136 -3.38 -21.42 11.61
C GLY A 136 -2.45 -21.06 10.47
N ASP A 137 -2.63 -21.67 9.30
CA ASP A 137 -1.74 -21.49 8.15
C ASP A 137 -2.02 -20.20 7.38
N ASN A 138 -0.99 -19.37 7.21
CA ASN A 138 -1.05 -18.10 6.50
C ASN A 138 -1.19 -18.23 4.96
N SER A 139 -1.12 -19.43 4.41
CA SER A 139 -1.41 -19.69 2.99
C SER A 139 -2.85 -19.32 2.61
N LYS A 140 -3.76 -19.30 3.59
CA LYS A 140 -5.19 -19.00 3.44
C LYS A 140 -5.57 -17.55 3.67
N ARG A 141 -4.60 -16.67 3.95
CA ARG A 141 -4.84 -15.24 4.21
C ARG A 141 -5.47 -14.53 3.02
N TRP A 142 -6.10 -13.40 3.28
CA TRP A 142 -6.67 -12.53 2.26
C TRP A 142 -6.74 -11.09 2.77
N ASP A 143 -6.75 -10.18 1.82
CA ASP A 143 -6.98 -8.76 2.07
C ASP A 143 -8.44 -8.41 1.78
N TYR A 144 -9.06 -7.65 2.69
CA TYR A 144 -10.30 -6.94 2.45
C TYR A 144 -10.00 -5.48 2.10
N SER A 145 -10.50 -5.02 0.96
CA SER A 145 -10.25 -3.68 0.41
C SER A 145 -11.44 -2.75 0.61
N THR A 146 -11.18 -1.53 1.06
CA THR A 146 -12.18 -0.48 1.29
C THR A 146 -11.79 0.79 0.54
N ALA A 147 -12.71 1.29 -0.30
CA ALA A 147 -12.51 2.51 -1.07
C ALA A 147 -12.49 3.75 -0.16
N VAL A 148 -11.59 4.70 -0.48
CA VAL A 148 -11.60 6.06 0.09
C VAL A 148 -12.22 7.02 -0.91
N TRP A 149 -11.61 7.12 -2.11
CA TRP A 149 -12.15 7.86 -3.25
C TRP A 149 -12.01 7.02 -4.51
N GLY A 150 -13.08 6.93 -5.29
CA GLY A 150 -13.17 6.03 -6.44
C GLY A 150 -13.45 4.58 -6.02
N TYR A 151 -12.62 3.66 -6.49
CA TYR A 151 -12.81 2.21 -6.33
C TYR A 151 -11.90 1.59 -5.27
N ASP A 152 -12.33 0.44 -4.73
CA ASP A 152 -11.45 -0.48 -4.00
C ASP A 152 -10.65 -1.38 -4.97
N MET A 153 -9.82 -2.27 -4.41
CA MET A 153 -8.93 -3.15 -5.17
C MET A 153 -9.66 -4.12 -6.10
N SER A 154 -10.91 -4.49 -5.79
CA SER A 154 -11.67 -5.54 -6.49
C SER A 154 -12.20 -5.10 -7.84
N ILE A 155 -12.22 -3.80 -8.14
CA ILE A 155 -12.61 -3.31 -9.46
C ILE A 155 -11.45 -3.51 -10.44
N VAL A 156 -11.71 -4.32 -11.47
CA VAL A 156 -10.76 -4.79 -12.47
C VAL A 156 -11.35 -4.67 -13.88
N GLY A 157 -10.49 -4.81 -14.90
CA GLY A 157 -10.90 -4.88 -16.29
C GLY A 157 -11.56 -6.21 -16.65
N GLU A 158 -12.38 -6.22 -17.69
CA GLU A 158 -13.01 -7.46 -18.21
C GLU A 158 -12.01 -8.35 -18.97
N THR A 159 -11.02 -7.72 -19.61
CA THR A 159 -9.94 -8.38 -20.37
C THR A 159 -8.58 -7.81 -19.92
N PRO A 160 -7.44 -8.44 -20.29
CA PRO A 160 -6.13 -7.92 -19.92
C PRO A 160 -5.86 -6.46 -20.33
N THR A 161 -6.56 -5.96 -21.36
CA THR A 161 -6.31 -4.66 -21.99
C THR A 161 -7.56 -3.78 -22.07
N THR A 162 -8.65 -4.12 -21.38
CA THR A 162 -9.82 -3.26 -21.24
C THR A 162 -9.95 -2.79 -19.80
N PHE A 163 -10.27 -1.52 -19.60
CA PHE A 163 -10.32 -0.90 -18.29
C PHE A 163 -11.78 -0.55 -17.94
N PRO A 164 -12.15 -0.53 -16.64
CA PRO A 164 -13.46 -0.05 -16.20
C PRO A 164 -13.62 1.45 -16.52
N GLU A 165 -14.82 1.98 -16.34
CA GLU A 165 -15.03 3.43 -16.40
C GLU A 165 -14.15 4.17 -15.38
N GLU A 166 -13.83 5.44 -15.68
CA GLU A 166 -13.06 6.27 -14.77
C GLU A 166 -13.85 6.61 -13.49
N PRO A 167 -13.25 6.48 -12.28
CA PRO A 167 -13.91 6.87 -11.04
C PRO A 167 -14.16 8.37 -11.02
N LYS A 168 -15.43 8.77 -10.83
CA LYS A 168 -15.87 10.17 -10.89
C LYS A 168 -15.24 11.03 -9.79
N ASP A 169 -15.11 10.47 -8.61
CA ASP A 169 -14.59 11.07 -7.37
C ASP A 169 -13.11 10.75 -7.10
N GLY A 170 -12.41 10.14 -8.07
CA GLY A 170 -11.00 9.75 -7.92
C GLY A 170 -9.99 10.90 -7.90
N ILE A 171 -8.73 10.55 -7.60
CA ILE A 171 -7.57 11.44 -7.42
C ILE A 171 -6.63 11.36 -8.64
N ALA A 172 -6.26 12.49 -9.24
CA ALA A 172 -5.35 12.51 -10.39
C ALA A 172 -3.88 12.27 -10.01
N LEU A 173 -3.05 11.88 -10.99
CA LEU A 173 -1.60 11.92 -10.80
C LEU A 173 -1.15 13.37 -10.56
N GLY A 174 -0.27 13.58 -9.58
CA GLY A 174 0.20 14.90 -9.16
C GLY A 174 -0.75 15.67 -8.26
N GLU A 175 -1.96 15.16 -8.01
CA GLU A 175 -2.91 15.72 -7.05
C GLU A 175 -2.51 15.32 -5.63
N THR A 176 -2.59 16.28 -4.70
CA THR A 176 -2.13 16.09 -3.32
C THR A 176 -3.26 15.59 -2.44
N PHE A 177 -3.01 14.52 -1.70
CA PHE A 177 -3.88 14.05 -0.63
C PHE A 177 -3.07 13.75 0.62
N THR A 178 -3.75 13.67 1.77
CA THR A 178 -3.16 13.35 3.06
C THR A 178 -3.87 12.15 3.67
N TYR A 179 -3.09 11.26 4.28
CA TYR A 179 -3.61 10.24 5.18
C TYR A 179 -3.07 10.43 6.60
N GLU A 180 -3.86 10.02 7.57
CA GLU A 180 -3.47 9.75 8.95
C GLU A 180 -3.84 8.30 9.29
N ILE A 181 -2.87 7.55 9.82
CA ILE A 181 -3.07 6.26 10.48
C ILE A 181 -2.80 6.50 11.97
N ASN A 182 -3.84 6.53 12.78
CA ASN A 182 -3.72 6.73 14.23
C ASN A 182 -4.21 5.49 14.96
N VAL A 183 -3.30 4.70 15.51
CA VAL A 183 -3.63 3.56 16.37
C VAL A 183 -3.54 4.03 17.82
N TYR A 184 -4.66 3.98 18.53
CA TYR A 184 -4.74 4.38 19.93
C TYR A 184 -5.51 3.33 20.72
N GLN A 185 -4.87 2.75 21.74
CA GLN A 185 -5.44 1.71 22.61
C GLN A 185 -6.03 0.52 21.82
N GLY A 186 -5.30 0.05 20.80
CA GLY A 186 -5.70 -1.11 20.01
C GLY A 186 -6.63 -0.81 18.83
N ILE A 187 -7.16 0.41 18.73
CA ILE A 187 -8.10 0.79 17.66
C ILE A 187 -7.38 1.68 16.65
N MET A 188 -7.49 1.33 15.38
CA MET A 188 -6.98 2.09 14.24
C MET A 188 -8.04 3.06 13.73
N TYR A 189 -7.72 4.34 13.78
CA TYR A 189 -8.50 5.44 13.22
C TYR A 189 -7.78 5.96 11.97
N LEU A 190 -8.50 5.97 10.85
CA LEU A 190 -7.99 6.46 9.59
C LEU A 190 -8.68 7.78 9.24
N THR A 191 -7.93 8.74 8.74
CA THR A 191 -8.48 9.97 8.17
C THR A 191 -7.79 10.26 6.84
N PHE A 192 -8.58 10.50 5.80
CA PHE A 192 -8.12 10.85 4.47
C PHE A 192 -8.68 12.22 4.09
N THR A 193 -7.83 13.11 3.59
CA THR A 193 -8.23 14.45 3.13
C THR A 193 -7.58 14.79 1.79
N SER A 194 -8.31 15.46 0.91
CA SER A 194 -7.79 16.06 -0.32
C SER A 194 -8.58 17.34 -0.62
N GLU A 195 -7.93 18.38 -1.13
CA GLU A 195 -8.61 19.64 -1.45
C GLU A 195 -9.68 19.42 -2.53
N GLY A 196 -10.93 19.81 -2.26
CA GLY A 196 -12.05 19.58 -3.17
C GLY A 196 -12.67 18.19 -3.11
N HIS A 197 -12.21 17.32 -2.20
CA HIS A 197 -12.80 16.00 -1.93
C HIS A 197 -13.36 15.94 -0.50
N GLU A 198 -14.35 15.08 -0.29
CA GLU A 198 -14.87 14.82 1.05
C GLU A 198 -13.80 14.17 1.94
N THR A 199 -13.71 14.61 3.18
CA THR A 199 -12.89 13.94 4.20
C THR A 199 -13.52 12.60 4.55
N VAL A 200 -12.76 11.52 4.42
CA VAL A 200 -13.23 10.16 4.69
C VAL A 200 -12.52 9.61 5.93
N LYS A 201 -13.28 9.03 6.85
CA LYS A 201 -12.76 8.45 8.10
C LYS A 201 -13.18 6.99 8.24
N PHE A 202 -12.34 6.19 8.88
CA PHE A 202 -12.62 4.80 9.21
C PHE A 202 -12.17 4.48 10.64
N THR A 203 -12.82 3.47 11.22
CA THR A 203 -12.41 2.89 12.51
C THR A 203 -12.32 1.38 12.35
N LYS A 204 -11.22 0.78 12.80
CA LYS A 204 -11.00 -0.67 12.79
C LYS A 204 -10.34 -1.10 14.10
N ASP A 205 -10.96 -2.02 14.83
CA ASP A 205 -10.33 -2.63 16.00
C ASP A 205 -9.25 -3.62 15.55
N LEU A 206 -8.02 -3.46 16.05
CA LEU A 206 -6.88 -4.35 15.76
C LEU A 206 -6.67 -5.41 16.86
N THR A 207 -7.47 -5.37 17.91
CA THR A 207 -7.40 -6.29 19.07
C THR A 207 -8.57 -7.26 19.13
N LYS A 208 -9.57 -7.06 18.28
CA LYS A 208 -10.74 -7.92 18.15
C LYS A 208 -11.08 -8.09 16.68
N SER A 209 -11.16 -9.35 16.25
CA SER A 209 -11.47 -9.67 14.86
C SER A 209 -12.96 -9.55 14.54
N ASP A 210 -13.24 -9.02 13.36
CA ASP A 210 -14.56 -9.09 12.71
C ASP A 210 -14.70 -10.34 11.83
N PHE A 211 -13.64 -11.13 11.68
CA PHE A 211 -13.48 -12.20 10.67
C PHE A 211 -13.13 -13.55 11.30
N ALA A 212 -13.58 -13.79 12.54
CA ALA A 212 -13.24 -14.97 13.31
C ALA A 212 -13.94 -16.25 12.81
N THR A 213 -15.01 -16.13 12.02
CA THR A 213 -15.73 -17.26 11.44
C THR A 213 -15.84 -17.17 9.92
N LYS A 214 -16.09 -18.31 9.26
CA LYS A 214 -16.27 -18.33 7.79
C LYS A 214 -17.48 -17.52 7.32
N ALA A 215 -18.51 -17.38 8.15
CA ALA A 215 -19.69 -16.59 7.83
C ALA A 215 -19.40 -15.09 7.77
N ASP A 216 -18.31 -14.66 8.42
CA ASP A 216 -17.91 -13.26 8.46
C ASP A 216 -16.98 -12.88 7.28
N ILE A 217 -16.55 -13.86 6.47
CA ILE A 217 -15.71 -13.59 5.30
C ILE A 217 -16.52 -12.76 4.28
N PRO A 218 -16.08 -11.54 3.91
CA PRO A 218 -16.85 -10.67 3.01
C PRO A 218 -17.00 -11.26 1.61
N GLU A 219 -18.10 -10.93 0.93
CA GLU A 219 -18.36 -11.35 -0.47
C GLU A 219 -17.25 -10.93 -1.44
N GLN A 220 -16.60 -9.80 -1.16
CA GLN A 220 -15.43 -9.34 -1.91
C GLN A 220 -14.33 -10.40 -1.97
N ILE A 221 -14.14 -11.20 -0.91
CA ILE A 221 -13.09 -12.22 -0.85
C ILE A 221 -13.49 -13.43 -1.68
N TRP A 222 -14.75 -13.86 -1.60
CA TRP A 222 -15.26 -14.97 -2.40
C TRP A 222 -15.18 -14.70 -3.90
N THR A 223 -15.31 -13.43 -4.30
CA THR A 223 -15.14 -13.02 -5.69
C THR A 223 -13.66 -12.87 -6.07
N LEU A 224 -12.91 -12.05 -5.33
CA LEU A 224 -11.55 -11.66 -5.69
C LEU A 224 -10.55 -12.82 -5.60
N TYR A 225 -10.73 -13.69 -4.61
CA TYR A 225 -9.81 -14.79 -4.31
C TYR A 225 -10.29 -16.15 -4.80
N ALA A 226 -11.39 -16.22 -5.57
CA ALA A 226 -11.96 -17.46 -6.11
C ALA A 226 -10.92 -18.34 -6.80
N SER A 227 -10.01 -17.72 -7.57
CA SER A 227 -8.97 -18.41 -8.35
C SER A 227 -7.86 -19.04 -7.53
N ILE A 228 -7.67 -18.62 -6.27
CA ILE A 228 -6.53 -19.04 -5.43
C ILE A 228 -6.94 -19.59 -4.06
N GLY A 229 -8.25 -19.82 -3.85
CA GLY A 229 -8.77 -20.62 -2.75
C GLY A 229 -8.50 -20.07 -1.35
N ARG A 230 -8.65 -18.75 -1.15
CA ARG A 230 -8.49 -18.14 0.20
C ARG A 230 -9.80 -18.21 0.97
N ASP A 231 -9.81 -19.01 2.02
CA ASP A 231 -10.95 -19.22 2.92
C ASP A 231 -10.55 -19.19 4.40
N GLY A 232 -9.42 -18.55 4.71
CA GLY A 232 -8.90 -18.41 6.07
C GLY A 232 -9.83 -17.59 6.94
N VAL A 233 -9.83 -17.87 8.24
CA VAL A 233 -10.45 -17.01 9.25
C VAL A 233 -9.35 -16.37 10.08
N GLU A 234 -9.64 -15.23 10.67
CA GLU A 234 -8.71 -14.51 11.51
C GLU A 234 -8.72 -15.06 12.95
N ARG A 235 -7.62 -14.86 13.69
CA ARG A 235 -7.59 -15.11 15.15
C ARG A 235 -8.57 -14.17 15.85
N GLU A 236 -9.27 -14.63 16.89
CA GLU A 236 -10.26 -13.81 17.61
C GLU A 236 -9.69 -12.47 18.12
N THR A 237 -8.41 -12.47 18.48
CA THR A 237 -7.69 -11.30 19.00
C THR A 237 -7.01 -10.45 17.91
N ALA A 238 -7.25 -10.74 16.63
CA ALA A 238 -6.64 -10.07 15.48
C ALA A 238 -5.11 -9.89 15.65
N TYR A 239 -4.63 -8.65 15.77
CA TYR A 239 -3.21 -8.29 15.94
C TYR A 239 -2.84 -7.92 17.39
N SER A 240 -3.70 -8.20 18.37
CA SER A 240 -3.43 -7.89 19.78
C SER A 240 -2.06 -8.44 20.22
N ASN A 241 -1.27 -7.58 20.86
CA ASN A 241 0.10 -7.81 21.33
C ASN A 241 1.13 -8.20 20.25
N GLU A 242 0.78 -8.21 18.96
CA GLU A 242 1.72 -8.54 17.89
C GLU A 242 2.55 -7.29 17.54
N ILE A 243 3.88 -7.43 17.50
CA ILE A 243 4.80 -6.32 17.25
C ILE A 243 4.66 -5.82 15.81
N GLN A 244 4.41 -4.51 15.66
CA GLN A 244 4.21 -3.82 14.39
C GLN A 244 5.17 -2.64 14.23
N TYR A 245 5.28 -2.15 12.99
CA TYR A 245 5.93 -0.88 12.68
C TYR A 245 5.31 -0.22 11.45
N PHE A 246 5.44 1.10 11.35
CA PHE A 246 4.98 1.84 10.18
C PHE A 246 5.92 1.68 8.98
N LYS A 247 5.36 1.80 7.78
CA LYS A 247 6.12 1.94 6.53
C LYS A 247 5.52 3.04 5.66
N GLN A 248 6.36 3.72 4.87
CA GLN A 248 5.95 4.83 4.01
C GLN A 248 6.87 4.95 2.79
N GLY A 249 6.32 5.18 1.61
CA GLY A 249 7.10 5.44 0.40
C GLY A 249 6.40 4.99 -0.86
N ALA A 250 7.12 4.29 -1.74
CA ALA A 250 6.58 3.68 -2.95
C ALA A 250 6.83 2.17 -2.93
N TYR A 251 5.81 1.40 -2.58
CA TYR A 251 5.82 -0.06 -2.67
C TYR A 251 4.99 -0.49 -3.87
N ASN A 252 5.67 -0.90 -4.94
CA ASN A 252 5.07 -1.14 -6.24
C ASN A 252 4.33 -2.46 -6.28
N GLN A 253 3.06 -2.43 -6.66
CA GLN A 253 2.23 -3.63 -6.69
C GLN A 253 2.17 -4.27 -8.08
N SER A 254 2.68 -3.57 -9.10
CA SER A 254 2.92 -4.11 -10.44
C SER A 254 4.25 -4.87 -10.50
N ASN A 255 4.18 -6.13 -10.92
CA ASN A 255 5.28 -7.08 -11.09
C ASN A 255 5.10 -7.95 -12.34
N GLY A 256 6.18 -8.61 -12.78
CA GLY A 256 6.19 -9.47 -13.97
C GLY A 256 5.73 -10.91 -13.77
N LYS A 257 5.10 -11.24 -12.63
CA LYS A 257 4.64 -12.62 -12.37
C LYS A 257 3.43 -12.95 -13.25
N ASN A 258 3.25 -14.23 -13.57
CA ASN A 258 2.18 -14.69 -14.44
C ASN A 258 0.79 -14.51 -13.78
N PRO A 259 -0.15 -13.77 -14.40
CA PRO A 259 -1.52 -13.61 -13.90
C PRO A 259 -2.25 -14.93 -13.64
N GLU A 260 -2.00 -15.96 -14.45
CA GLU A 260 -2.66 -17.27 -14.32
C GLU A 260 -2.33 -17.95 -12.98
N ASP A 261 -1.18 -17.64 -12.37
CA ASP A 261 -0.80 -18.17 -11.06
C ASP A 261 -1.57 -17.48 -9.91
N ASN A 262 -1.96 -16.21 -10.10
CA ASN A 262 -2.61 -15.41 -9.07
C ASN A 262 -3.27 -14.14 -9.64
N MET A 263 -4.60 -14.17 -9.80
CA MET A 263 -5.38 -13.03 -10.33
C MET A 263 -5.53 -11.85 -9.37
N VAL A 264 -4.94 -11.91 -8.17
CA VAL A 264 -4.96 -10.77 -7.23
C VAL A 264 -3.64 -10.01 -7.29
N TRP A 265 -2.50 -10.73 -7.27
CA TRP A 265 -1.19 -10.15 -7.01
C TRP A 265 -0.15 -10.34 -8.12
N SER A 266 -0.36 -11.23 -9.09
CA SER A 266 0.60 -11.46 -10.18
C SER A 266 0.19 -10.66 -11.41
N THR A 267 0.78 -9.49 -11.63
CA THR A 267 0.17 -8.51 -12.56
C THR A 267 0.55 -8.67 -14.02
N GLY A 268 1.50 -9.53 -14.38
CA GLY A 268 1.97 -9.67 -15.76
C GLY A 268 2.49 -8.36 -16.37
N SER A 269 2.99 -7.44 -15.54
CA SER A 269 3.49 -6.14 -16.01
C SER A 269 4.83 -6.30 -16.72
N ASP A 270 5.11 -5.45 -17.70
CA ASP A 270 6.41 -5.41 -18.34
C ASP A 270 7.48 -5.10 -17.30
N HIS A 271 8.56 -5.89 -17.36
CA HIS A 271 9.65 -5.81 -16.39
C HIS A 271 11.04 -5.82 -17.03
N TYR A 272 11.13 -5.94 -18.37
CA TYR A 272 12.36 -5.82 -19.16
C TYR A 272 13.53 -6.65 -18.59
N ASN A 273 13.28 -7.89 -18.18
CA ASN A 273 14.26 -8.78 -17.54
C ASN A 273 14.96 -8.17 -16.30
N GLY A 274 14.28 -7.26 -15.58
CA GLY A 274 14.81 -6.58 -14.40
C GLY A 274 15.73 -5.40 -14.72
N ASP A 275 15.87 -4.99 -15.99
CA ASP A 275 16.64 -3.81 -16.37
C ASP A 275 15.89 -2.54 -15.90
N ILE A 276 16.38 -1.94 -14.81
CA ILE A 276 15.75 -0.79 -14.16
C ILE A 276 15.72 0.43 -15.10
N ALA A 277 16.78 0.65 -15.87
CA ALA A 277 16.86 1.80 -16.76
C ALA A 277 15.83 1.69 -17.90
N LYS A 278 15.68 0.50 -18.50
CA LYS A 278 14.62 0.26 -19.49
C LYS A 278 13.24 0.37 -18.88
N GLN A 279 13.02 -0.14 -17.67
CA GLN A 279 11.74 0.00 -17.00
C GLN A 279 11.34 1.47 -16.80
N TYR A 280 12.28 2.32 -16.36
CA TYR A 280 12.05 3.76 -16.20
C TYR A 280 11.79 4.49 -17.52
N GLN A 281 12.47 4.10 -18.59
CA GLN A 281 12.25 4.67 -19.93
C GLN A 281 10.90 4.28 -20.54
N ASN A 282 10.29 3.16 -20.10
CA ASN A 282 9.09 2.60 -20.71
C ASN A 282 7.87 2.56 -19.77
N GLY A 283 7.86 3.32 -18.67
CA GLY A 283 6.69 3.42 -17.78
C GLY A 283 6.45 2.21 -16.86
N ALA A 284 7.42 1.30 -16.72
CA ALA A 284 7.32 0.15 -15.83
C ALA A 284 7.83 0.47 -14.40
N TYR A 285 7.23 1.48 -13.77
CA TYR A 285 7.62 1.94 -12.43
C TYR A 285 6.49 2.68 -11.70
N THR A 286 6.67 2.90 -10.40
CA THR A 286 5.88 3.84 -9.61
C THR A 286 6.76 4.95 -9.05
N GLU A 287 6.18 6.13 -8.86
CA GLU A 287 6.84 7.29 -8.30
C GLU A 287 5.87 8.07 -7.39
N VAL A 288 6.25 8.26 -6.13
CA VAL A 288 5.42 8.89 -5.09
C VAL A 288 6.21 9.99 -4.40
N TRP A 289 5.59 11.16 -4.26
CA TRP A 289 6.24 12.36 -3.73
C TRP A 289 5.57 12.75 -2.41
N PHE A 290 6.36 12.85 -1.34
CA PHE A 290 5.90 13.27 -0.02
C PHE A 290 6.39 14.68 0.30
N LYS A 291 5.48 15.52 0.79
CA LYS A 291 5.79 16.88 1.25
C LYS A 291 5.97 16.94 2.77
N GLU A 292 5.09 16.24 3.48
CA GLU A 292 5.07 16.24 4.94
C GLU A 292 4.82 14.81 5.44
N THR A 293 5.57 14.42 6.46
CA THR A 293 5.41 13.13 7.11
C THR A 293 5.77 13.25 8.58
N THR A 294 4.94 12.69 9.44
CA THR A 294 5.23 12.59 10.88
C THR A 294 5.00 11.17 11.35
N VAL A 295 5.82 10.73 12.29
CA VAL A 295 5.62 9.47 13.00
C VAL A 295 5.83 9.72 14.49
N GLY A 296 4.96 9.13 15.32
CA GLY A 296 4.95 9.36 16.75
C GLY A 296 3.97 8.44 17.49
N PRO A 297 3.69 8.72 18.77
CA PRO A 297 2.72 7.97 19.55
C PRO A 297 1.28 8.19 19.03
N GLY A 298 0.43 7.18 19.21
CA GLY A 298 -1.01 7.32 18.98
C GLY A 298 -1.63 8.36 19.91
N THR A 299 -2.70 9.01 19.47
CA THR A 299 -3.43 10.00 20.27
C THR A 299 -4.91 9.64 20.36
N PRO A 300 -5.62 10.08 21.41
CA PRO A 300 -7.07 9.96 21.44
C PRO A 300 -7.70 10.50 20.14
N PRO A 301 -8.72 9.83 19.56
CA PRO A 301 -9.41 10.34 18.39
C PRO A 301 -10.13 11.65 18.74
N ASP A 302 -10.27 12.54 17.77
CA ASP A 302 -11.08 13.74 17.93
C ASP A 302 -12.51 13.34 18.29
N LYS A 303 -13.11 14.02 19.28
CA LYS A 303 -14.54 13.84 19.57
C LYS A 303 -15.33 14.43 18.41
N GLU A 304 -16.13 13.60 17.75
CA GLU A 304 -17.18 14.08 16.83
C GLU A 304 -18.22 14.95 17.54
#